data_AF-A0AAQ0BTS0-F1
#
_entry.id   AF-A0AAQ0BTS0-F1
#
_cell.length_a   1.000
_cell.length_b   1.000
_cell.length_c   1.000
_cell.angle_alpha   90.00
_cell.angle_beta   90.00
_cell.angle_gamma   90.00
#
_symmetry.space_group_name_H-M   'P 1'
#
loop_
_entity.id
_entity.type
_entity.pdbx_description
1 polymer ?
#
loop_
_entity_poly.entity_id
_entity_poly.type
_entity_poly.pdbx_seq_one_letter_code
_entity_poly.pdbx_strand_id
1 'polypeptide(L)' 'MKLRPLLSRTARLALVALAAGTLLSGCAAARPNGPGDCVGPPDFCVPFFGS' A
#
# COMPACT_ATOMS: atom_id res chain seq x y z
N MET A 1 26.40 7.09 28.23
CA MET A 1 25.59 6.37 27.22
C MET A 1 24.47 7.27 26.71
N LYS A 2 24.51 7.71 25.44
CA LYS A 2 23.45 8.50 24.78
C LYS A 2 22.30 7.59 24.27
N LEU A 3 21.81 6.67 25.12
CA LEU A 3 20.79 5.69 24.72
C LEU A 3 19.41 6.34 24.47
N ARG A 4 19.04 7.32 25.31
CA ARG A 4 17.78 8.06 25.20
C ARG A 4 17.59 8.79 23.86
N PRO A 5 18.56 9.59 23.36
CA PRO A 5 18.40 10.27 22.08
C PRO A 5 18.38 9.29 20.89
N LEU A 6 19.12 8.17 20.98
CA LEU A 6 19.07 7.12 19.95
C LEU A 6 17.70 6.47 19.85
N LEU A 7 17.10 6.09 21.00
CA LEU A 7 15.75 5.52 21.06
C LEU A 7 14.70 6.47 20.48
N SER A 8 14.83 7.78 20.76
CA SER A 8 13.89 8.77 20.25
C SER A 8 13.97 8.94 18.72
N ARG A 9 15.16 8.80 18.14
CA ARG A 9 15.36 8.89 16.69
C ARG A 9 14.78 7.68 15.98
N THR A 10 15.00 6.47 16.50
CA THR A 10 14.47 5.24 15.90
C THR A 10 12.95 5.20 15.96
N ALA A 11 12.35 5.60 17.09
CA ALA A 11 10.89 5.70 17.22
C ALA A 11 10.28 6.66 16.19
N ARG A 12 10.89 7.83 15.97
CA ARG A 12 10.43 8.79 14.96
C ARG A 12 10.54 8.23 13.53
N LEU A 13 11.65 7.57 13.21
CA LEU A 13 11.83 6.95 11.89
C LEU A 13 10.82 5.84 11.63
N ALA A 14 10.55 5.00 12.64
CA ALA A 14 9.53 3.95 12.54
C ALA A 14 8.12 4.53 12.28
N LEU A 15 7.75 5.61 12.98
CA LEU A 15 6.49 6.30 12.76
C LEU A 15 6.37 6.87 11.34
N VAL A 16 7.44 7.48 10.83
CA VAL A 16 7.46 8.01 9.45
C VAL A 16 7.33 6.89 8.42
N ALA A 17 8.01 5.76 8.63
CA ALA A 17 7.92 4.61 7.74
C ALA A 17 6.51 3.99 7.73
N LEU A 18 5.85 3.91 8.89
CA LEU A 18 4.46 3.43 8.99
C LEU A 18 3.48 4.39 8.31
N ALA A 19 3.65 5.70 8.49
CA ALA A 19 2.83 6.70 7.80
C ALA A 19 3.01 6.62 6.27
N ALA A 20 4.24 6.51 5.78
CA ALA A 20 4.50 6.34 4.35
C ALA A 20 3.92 5.03 3.81
N GLY A 21 4.11 3.92 4.54
CA GLY A 21 3.59 2.61 4.15
C GLY A 21 2.06 2.57 4.09
N THR A 22 1.37 3.18 5.05
CA THR A 22 -0.11 3.26 5.04
C THR A 22 -0.64 4.11 3.89
N LEU A 23 0.00 5.24 3.59
CA LEU A 23 -0.36 6.08 2.43
C LEU A 23 -0.14 5.35 1.10
N LEU A 24 0.92 4.55 0.99
CA LEU A 24 1.28 3.81 -0.22
C LEU A 24 0.55 2.46 -0.36
N SER A 25 0.02 1.89 0.73
CA SER A 25 -0.64 0.57 0.72
C SER A 25 -1.89 0.52 -0.15
N GLY A 26 -2.55 1.66 -0.40
CA GLY A 26 -3.69 1.76 -1.31
C GLY A 26 -3.33 1.74 -2.79
N CYS A 27 -2.07 2.04 -3.15
CA CYS A 27 -1.66 2.13 -4.56
C CYS A 27 -1.44 0.77 -5.24
N ALA A 28 -1.48 -0.34 -4.50
CA ALA A 28 -1.34 -1.70 -5.05
C ALA A 28 -2.69 -2.42 -5.28
N ALA A 29 -3.82 -1.77 -5.00
CA ALA A 29 -5.13 -2.43 -4.94
C ALA A 29 -5.88 -2.53 -6.28
N ALA A 30 -5.25 -2.28 -7.42
CA ALA A 30 -5.88 -2.52 -8.72
C ALA A 30 -5.74 -3.99 -9.11
N ARG A 31 -6.29 -4.90 -8.30
CA ARG A 31 -6.45 -6.31 -8.65
C ARG A 31 -7.95 -6.63 -8.62
N PRO A 32 -8.49 -7.28 -9.67
CA PRO A 32 -9.89 -7.71 -9.67
C PRO A 32 -10.16 -8.59 -8.43
N ASN A 33 -11.28 -8.34 -7.76
CA ASN A 33 -11.73 -9.06 -6.56
C ASN A 33 -12.25 -10.46 -6.90
N GLY A 34 -12.63 -10.71 -8.15
CA GLY A 34 -13.06 -12.02 -8.61
C GLY A 34 -13.26 -12.14 -10.13
N PRO A 35 -13.60 -13.35 -10.60
CA PRO A 35 -14.00 -13.59 -11.99
C PRO A 35 -15.21 -12.74 -12.37
N GLY A 36 -15.16 -12.08 -13.52
CA GLY A 36 -16.20 -11.17 -13.99
C GLY A 36 -15.97 -9.70 -13.62
N ASP A 37 -14.97 -9.39 -12.79
CA ASP A 37 -14.57 -8.00 -12.55
C ASP A 37 -13.91 -7.40 -13.80
N CYS A 38 -14.21 -6.13 -14.06
CA CYS A 38 -13.59 -5.37 -15.14
C CYS A 38 -12.16 -4.97 -14.78
N VAL A 39 -11.23 -5.22 -15.69
CA VAL A 39 -9.88 -4.66 -15.66
C VAL A 39 -9.69 -3.70 -16.84
N GLY A 40 -9.17 -2.50 -16.54
CA GLY A 40 -8.87 -1.49 -17.56
C GLY A 40 -9.34 -0.07 -17.20
N PRO A 41 -9.21 0.88 -18.16
CA PRO A 41 -9.73 2.24 -18.04
C PRO A 41 -11.26 2.27 -17.83
N PRO A 42 -11.83 3.33 -17.23
CA PRO A 42 -13.26 3.38 -16.91
C PRO A 42 -14.18 3.26 -18.13
N ASP A 43 -13.73 3.69 -19.31
CA ASP A 43 -14.48 3.60 -20.57
C ASP A 43 -14.37 2.24 -21.28
N PHE A 44 -13.61 1.28 -20.72
CA PHE A 44 -13.34 -0.02 -21.35
C PHE A 44 -13.25 -1.15 -20.33
N CYS A 45 -14.18 -2.12 -20.41
CA CYS A 45 -14.18 -3.30 -19.54
C CYS A 45 -13.65 -4.54 -20.28
N VAL A 46 -12.50 -5.06 -19.83
CA VAL A 46 -12.09 -6.43 -20.13
C VAL A 46 -12.45 -7.32 -18.94
N PRO A 47 -13.30 -8.34 -19.11
CA PRO A 47 -13.64 -9.25 -18.03
C PRO A 47 -12.40 -10.05 -17.59
N PHE A 48 -12.11 -10.03 -16.29
CA PHE A 48 -11.09 -10.89 -15.70
C PHE A 48 -11.68 -12.29 -15.47
N PHE A 49 -11.07 -13.32 -16.04
CA PHE A 49 -11.56 -14.70 -15.92
C PHE A 49 -10.92 -15.50 -14.77
N GLY A 50 -9.89 -14.96 -14.11
CA GLY A 50 -9.09 -15.72 -13.14
C GLY A 50 -8.09 -16.68 -13.81
N SER A 51 -7.19 -17.25 -13.01
CA SER A 51 -6.27 -18.35 -13.41
C SER A 51 -6.59 -19.61 -12.63
#